data_AF-A0A9Q4DJV7-F1
#
_entry.id   AF-A0A9Q4DJV7-F1
#
_cell.length_a   1.000
_cell.length_b   1.000
_cell.length_c   1.000
_cell.angle_alpha   90.00
_cell.angle_beta   90.00
_cell.angle_gamma   90.00
#
_symmetry.space_group_name_H-M   'P 1'
#
loop_
_entity.id
_entity.type
_entity.pdbx_description
1 polymer ?
#
loop_
_entity_poly.entity_id
_entity_poly.type
_entity_poly.pdbx_seq_one_letter_code
_entity_poly.pdbx_strand_id
1 'polypeptide(L)' 'MTIRIPFGGGVGSPEHHSESPEGFYANTPGLKVVTCSNPDDAYWMLRQSIDSPDPVIFFEPKRRYYT' A
#
# COMPACT_ATOMS: atom_id res chain seq x y z
N MET A 1 4.90 12.87 -3.73
CA MET A 1 4.62 11.89 -4.82
C MET A 1 4.14 10.60 -4.15
N THR A 2 3.03 10.01 -4.60
CA THR A 2 2.44 8.82 -3.97
C THR A 2 2.22 7.73 -5.00
N ILE A 3 2.75 6.53 -4.74
CA ILE A 3 2.58 5.35 -5.58
C ILE A 3 1.66 4.37 -4.85
N ARG A 4 0.52 4.05 -5.45
CA ARG A 4 -0.48 3.14 -4.88
C ARG A 4 -0.30 1.74 -5.48
N ILE A 5 -0.19 0.73 -4.62
CA ILE A 5 0.06 -0.65 -5.04
C ILE A 5 -0.96 -1.57 -4.36
N PRO A 6 -1.90 -2.16 -5.11
CA PRO A 6 -2.72 -3.25 -4.59
C PRO A 6 -1.83 -4.45 -4.26
N PHE A 7 -1.93 -4.97 -3.03
CA PHE A 7 -1.06 -6.05 -2.55
C PHE A 7 -1.83 -7.12 -1.78
N GLY A 8 -1.12 -8.22 -1.49
CA GLY A 8 -1.59 -9.29 -0.61
C GLY A 8 -2.57 -10.27 -1.26
N GLY A 9 -2.57 -11.50 -0.75
CA GLY A 9 -3.40 -12.60 -1.24
C GLY A 9 -4.81 -12.66 -0.65
N GLY A 10 -5.45 -13.82 -0.81
CA GLY A 10 -6.77 -14.11 -0.24
C GLY A 10 -7.97 -13.71 -1.10
N VAL A 11 -7.76 -13.46 -2.39
CA VAL A 11 -8.82 -13.15 -3.37
C VAL A 11 -8.77 -14.04 -4.63
N GLY A 12 -7.94 -15.10 -4.63
CA GLY A 12 -7.85 -16.06 -5.75
C GLY A 12 -7.25 -15.50 -7.04
N SER A 13 -6.35 -14.50 -6.96
CA SER A 13 -5.71 -13.93 -8.15
C SER A 13 -4.67 -14.86 -8.79
N PRO A 14 -4.39 -14.71 -10.10
CA PRO A 14 -3.29 -15.41 -10.79
C PRO A 14 -1.91 -15.11 -10.19
N GLU A 15 -0.92 -15.89 -10.61
CA GLU A 15 0.51 -15.68 -10.35
C GLU A 15 0.93 -14.23 -10.61
N HIS A 16 1.86 -13.68 -9.82
CA HIS A 16 2.36 -12.30 -9.95
C HIS A 16 1.36 -11.18 -9.63
N HIS A 17 0.26 -11.49 -8.92
CA HIS A 17 -0.74 -10.49 -8.57
C HIS A 17 -0.93 -10.31 -7.06
N SER A 18 -0.30 -11.09 -6.18
CA SER A 18 -0.62 -11.14 -4.75
C SER A 18 0.58 -11.08 -3.82
N GLU A 19 1.70 -10.60 -4.35
CA GLU A 19 2.97 -10.53 -3.64
C GLU A 19 2.90 -9.54 -2.48
N SER A 20 3.81 -9.74 -1.53
CA SER A 20 4.09 -8.86 -0.40
C SER A 20 5.54 -8.38 -0.51
N PRO A 21 5.83 -7.38 -1.38
CA PRO A 21 7.17 -6.85 -1.59
C PRO A 21 7.53 -5.72 -0.61
N GLU A 22 6.75 -5.51 0.45
CA GLU A 22 6.91 -4.38 1.38
C GLU A 22 8.29 -4.38 2.03
N GLY A 23 8.85 -5.56 2.29
CA GLY A 23 10.21 -5.71 2.82
C GLY A 23 11.28 -5.10 1.91
N PHE A 24 11.13 -5.19 0.59
CA PHE A 24 12.08 -4.57 -0.35
C PHE A 24 11.99 -3.05 -0.29
N TYR A 25 10.78 -2.49 -0.35
CA TYR A 25 10.57 -1.05 -0.32
C TYR A 25 10.91 -0.43 1.03
N ALA A 26 10.61 -1.11 2.14
CA ALA A 26 10.91 -0.61 3.48
C ALA A 26 12.43 -0.54 3.75
N ASN A 27 13.23 -1.36 3.07
CA ASN A 27 14.68 -1.32 3.14
C ASN A 27 15.32 -0.41 2.07
N THR A 28 14.52 0.32 1.28
CA THR A 28 15.03 1.28 0.29
C THR A 28 15.07 2.68 0.90
N PRO A 29 16.25 3.30 1.07
CA PRO A 29 16.36 4.63 1.68
C PRO A 29 15.61 5.70 0.89
N GLY A 30 15.04 6.67 1.61
CA GLY A 30 14.31 7.80 1.02
C GLY A 30 12.84 7.51 0.70
N LEU A 31 12.35 6.28 0.91
CA LEU A 31 10.94 5.95 0.78
C LEU A 31 10.24 5.94 2.14
N LYS A 32 9.02 6.47 2.20
CA LYS A 32 8.05 6.14 3.24
C LYS A 32 7.17 4.99 2.74
N VAL A 33 6.95 3.98 3.57
CA VAL A 33 6.16 2.79 3.19
C VAL A 33 5.04 2.61 4.20
N VAL A 34 3.79 2.56 3.71
CA VAL A 34 2.59 2.47 4.55
C VAL A 34 1.57 1.50 3.97
N THR A 35 0.72 0.93 4.83
CA THR A 35 -0.48 0.17 4.45
C THR A 35 -1.63 0.55 5.37
N CYS A 36 -2.84 0.67 4.84
CA CYS A 36 -4.05 0.86 5.66
C CYS A 36 -4.61 -0.48 6.14
N SER A 37 -5.36 -0.46 7.25
CA SER A 37 -6.01 -1.68 7.79
C SER A 37 -7.53 -1.71 7.59
N ASN A 38 -8.14 -0.54 7.43
CA ASN A 38 -9.58 -0.32 7.33
C ASN A 38 -9.91 0.93 6.47
N PRO A 39 -11.19 1.21 6.16
CA PRO A 39 -11.57 2.35 5.32
C PRO A 39 -11.24 3.74 5.91
N ASP A 40 -11.28 3.90 7.24
CA ASP A 40 -10.95 5.18 7.90
C ASP A 40 -9.44 5.46 7.80
N ASP A 41 -8.61 4.46 8.08
CA ASP A 41 -7.16 4.52 7.84
C ASP A 41 -6.88 4.89 6.37
N ALA A 42 -7.53 4.22 5.42
CA ALA A 42 -7.32 4.44 4.01
C ALA A 42 -7.61 5.90 3.60
N TYR A 43 -8.70 6.47 4.12
CA TYR A 43 -9.09 7.84 3.82
C TYR A 43 -8.06 8.85 4.31
N TRP A 44 -7.64 8.76 5.57
CA TRP A 44 -6.72 9.73 6.17
C TRP A 44 -5.29 9.53 5.71
N MET A 45 -4.81 8.28 5.71
CA MET A 45 -3.44 7.98 5.34
C MET A 45 -3.15 8.30 3.87
N LEU A 46 -4.12 8.10 2.96
CA LEU A 46 -3.90 8.45 1.55
C LEU A 46 -3.74 9.96 1.35
N ARG A 47 -4.57 10.77 2.04
CA ARG A 47 -4.43 12.24 2.01
C ARG A 47 -3.07 12.69 2.54
N GLN A 48 -2.70 12.18 3.72
CA GLN A 48 -1.38 12.45 4.32
C GLN A 48 -0.22 12.02 3.40
N SER A 49 -0.39 10.91 2.68
CA SER A 49 0.62 10.41 1.74
C SER A 49 0.76 11.30 0.50
N ILE A 50 -0.34 11.88 0.02
CA ILE A 50 -0.37 12.82 -1.10
C ILE A 50 0.29 14.15 -0.71
N ASP A 51 -0.01 14.64 0.50
CA ASP A 51 0.53 15.89 1.03
C ASP A 51 2.01 15.78 1.47
N SER A 52 2.55 14.56 1.59
CA SER A 52 3.94 14.33 1.98
C SER A 52 4.93 14.92 0.96
N PRO A 53 5.94 15.69 1.42
CA PRO A 53 7.01 16.18 0.55
C PRO A 53 7.92 15.05 0.05
N ASP A 54 8.01 13.94 0.80
CA ASP A 54 8.80 12.76 0.46
C ASP A 54 7.98 11.71 -0.30
N PRO A 55 8.59 10.85 -1.15
CA PRO A 55 7.87 9.81 -1.88
C PRO A 55 7.29 8.74 -0.94
N VAL A 56 6.04 8.37 -1.19
CA VAL A 56 5.30 7.37 -0.38
C VAL A 56 4.87 6.19 -1.24
N ILE A 57 5.21 4.98 -0.79
CA ILE A 57 4.64 3.72 -1.26
C ILE A 57 3.44 3.39 -0.38
N PHE A 58 2.25 3.41 -0.98
CA PHE A 58 0.99 3.15 -0.31
C PHE A 58 0.45 1.78 -0.74
N PHE A 59 0.58 0.80 0.14
CA PHE A 59 0.09 -0.56 -0.08
C PHE A 59 -1.40 -0.67 0.27
N GLU A 60 -2.20 -1.15 -0.69
CA GLU A 60 -3.64 -1.28 -0.56
C GLU A 60 -4.03 -2.76 -0.46
N PRO A 61 -4.51 -3.25 0.70
CA PRO A 61 -4.77 -4.66 0.89
C PRO A 61 -5.97 -5.10 0.05
N LYS A 62 -5.74 -5.78 -1.07
CA LYS A 62 -6.79 -6.12 -2.07
C LYS A 62 -8.00 -6.83 -1.46
N ARG A 63 -7.76 -7.73 -0.52
CA ARG A 63 -8.84 -8.47 0.17
C ARG A 63 -9.83 -7.55 0.88
N ARG A 64 -9.40 -6.35 1.30
CA ARG A 64 -10.23 -5.36 2.00
C ARG A 64 -11.09 -4.50 1.07
N TYR A 65 -10.95 -4.61 -0.25
CA TYR A 65 -11.82 -3.87 -1.16
C TYR A 65 -13.27 -4.36 -1.17
N TYR A 66 -13.50 -5.58 -0.69
CA TYR A 66 -14.80 -6.23 -0.72
C TYR A 66 -15.31 -6.59 0.68
N THR A 67 -14.66 -6.10 1.74
CA THR A 67 -15.01 -6.35 3.15
C THR A 67 -14.96 -5.07 3.95
#